data_AF-A0A072N6H0-F1
#
_entry.id   AF-A0A072N6H0-F1
#
_cell.length_a   1.000
_cell.length_b   1.000
_cell.length_c   1.000
_cell.angle_alpha   90.00
_cell.angle_beta   90.00
_cell.angle_gamma   90.00
#
_symmetry.space_group_name_H-M   'P 1'
#
loop_
_entity.id
_entity.type
_entity.pdbx_description
1 polymer ?
#
loop_
_entity_poly.entity_id
_entity_poly.type
_entity_poly.pdbx_seq_one_letter_code
_entity_poly.pdbx_strand_id
1 'polypeptide(L)'
;MTHTPAPNAFSLPDADPQPGLTLNQDAQVLSSNLSAEDLLAETHYSALSELLPGNTEALVHSALRQGRAIENVESRIEARIFLWTFIPAVEYGQVLVRGRDATDDVRMHEEATRSNRLYRLITENTTDLISRHAPDGRFIDATPASWRLLGYWPEELRGRSLEEVFRGLTVTEQLLEARKHLRDDGYATMTVDIVHRDGSKRWFEIASRAIRETYTGAVVEVVSVSRDITARVESEESNRRLADELAHAARLATLGELASSIAHEMNQPLATIVNFASASQRYLKNARQNPECLDRVDDGLQKIVHHANRASEVIKRLRAFLRKGQKRTAPLSLNDAITNVARLCHWEAEKNRVQIIPELADSAPVITADAVLLEQVLINLIRNAIEANMERQQDVSSPEPTKIRIRTCINCENETLIEVTDQGPGLDEQGIRQMFQPFYTSKPQGLGLGLSMSRSIIEGFGGFLDARPADTGGLALICRFPAAPGNKNKTSNRTETRTDD
;
A
#
# COMPACT_ATOMS: atom_id res chain seq x y z
N MET A 1 88.77 -21.85 35.32
CA MET A 1 88.44 -22.62 34.10
C MET A 1 87.78 -21.65 33.15
N THR A 2 88.47 -21.31 32.06
CA THR A 2 87.99 -20.45 30.97
C THR A 2 86.86 -21.19 30.25
N HIS A 3 85.62 -20.72 30.40
CA HIS A 3 84.47 -21.19 29.62
C HIS A 3 84.65 -20.74 28.17
N THR A 4 85.02 -21.66 27.29
CA THR A 4 84.88 -21.47 25.85
C THR A 4 83.37 -21.49 25.54
N PRO A 5 82.77 -20.43 24.97
CA PRO A 5 81.36 -20.48 24.59
C PRO A 5 81.16 -21.55 23.52
N ALA A 6 80.08 -22.34 23.63
CA ALA A 6 79.69 -23.31 22.62
C ALA A 6 79.52 -22.59 21.26
N PRO A 7 79.91 -23.22 20.13
CA PRO A 7 79.73 -22.60 18.82
C PRO A 7 78.24 -22.34 18.56
N ASN A 8 77.90 -21.11 18.19
CA ASN A 8 76.54 -20.75 17.82
C ASN A 8 76.21 -21.38 16.46
N ALA A 9 75.14 -22.17 16.40
CA ALA A 9 74.69 -22.84 15.18
C ALA A 9 74.09 -21.86 14.16
N PHE A 10 73.62 -20.72 14.64
CA PHE A 10 72.94 -19.69 13.86
C PHE A 10 73.67 -18.35 13.96
N SER A 11 73.70 -17.62 12.84
CA SER A 11 74.09 -16.22 12.79
C SER A 11 72.83 -15.37 12.66
N LEU A 12 72.69 -14.39 13.55
CA LEU A 12 71.56 -13.45 13.62
C LEU A 12 72.07 -12.07 13.17
N PRO A 13 71.81 -11.64 11.91
CA PRO A 13 72.23 -10.32 11.45
C PRO A 13 71.37 -9.22 12.09
N ASP A 14 72.00 -8.15 12.59
CA ASP A 14 71.28 -6.97 13.10
C ASP A 14 70.49 -6.22 12.02
N ALA A 15 70.79 -6.47 10.74
CA ALA A 15 70.04 -5.91 9.61
C ALA A 15 68.73 -6.65 9.31
N ASP A 16 68.46 -7.80 9.94
CA ASP A 16 67.19 -8.51 9.77
C ASP A 16 66.08 -7.72 10.48
N PRO A 17 65.04 -7.24 9.77
CA PRO A 17 63.98 -6.42 10.37
C PRO A 17 63.00 -7.23 11.22
N GLN A 18 63.17 -8.56 11.31
CA GLN A 18 62.36 -9.44 12.13
C GLN A 18 63.09 -9.81 13.42
N PRO A 19 62.41 -9.83 14.58
CA PRO A 19 63.01 -10.26 15.84
C PRO A 19 63.47 -11.73 15.75
N GLY A 20 64.75 -11.97 16.03
CA GLY A 20 65.40 -13.27 15.99
C GLY A 20 66.12 -13.58 17.29
N LEU A 21 65.90 -14.78 17.82
CA LEU A 21 66.49 -15.28 19.07
C LEU A 21 67.08 -16.67 18.83
N THR A 22 68.22 -16.99 19.45
CA THR A 22 68.73 -18.37 19.51
C THR A 22 68.55 -18.90 20.92
N LEU A 23 67.92 -20.06 21.07
CA LEU A 23 67.69 -20.72 22.35
C LEU A 23 68.53 -21.99 22.48
N ASN A 24 68.94 -22.34 23.69
CA ASN A 24 69.51 -23.66 24.00
C ASN A 24 68.40 -24.71 24.21
N GLN A 25 68.79 -25.97 24.44
CA GLN A 25 67.87 -27.08 24.70
C GLN A 25 66.95 -26.89 25.92
N ASP A 26 67.33 -26.02 26.86
CA ASP A 26 66.57 -25.68 28.07
C ASP A 26 65.76 -24.38 27.89
N ALA A 27 65.57 -23.95 26.63
CA ALA A 27 64.84 -22.74 26.23
C ALA A 27 65.40 -21.41 26.77
N GLN A 28 66.67 -21.38 27.18
CA GLN A 28 67.36 -20.15 27.58
C GLN A 28 67.90 -19.40 26.36
N VAL A 29 67.77 -18.08 26.36
CA VAL A 29 68.25 -17.21 25.28
C VAL A 29 69.78 -17.17 25.28
N LEU A 30 70.38 -17.58 24.16
CA LEU A 30 71.82 -17.55 23.91
C LEU A 30 72.26 -16.27 23.19
N SER A 31 71.44 -15.78 22.26
CA SER A 31 71.70 -14.55 21.49
C SER A 31 70.42 -14.01 20.86
N SER A 32 70.41 -12.71 20.55
CA SER A 32 69.35 -11.92 19.93
C SER A 32 69.91 -11.08 18.78
N ASN A 33 69.07 -10.62 17.86
CA ASN A 33 69.40 -9.51 16.96
C ASN A 33 68.86 -8.18 17.49
N LEU A 34 69.31 -7.07 16.89
CA LEU A 34 68.83 -5.72 17.24
C LEU A 34 67.30 -5.58 17.20
N SER A 35 66.62 -6.18 16.22
CA SER A 35 65.15 -6.12 16.12
C SER A 35 64.42 -6.76 17.32
N ALA A 36 64.98 -7.81 17.93
CA ALA A 36 64.43 -8.41 19.15
C ALA A 36 64.67 -7.54 20.39
N GLU A 37 65.83 -6.88 20.47
CA GLU A 37 66.16 -5.93 21.56
C GLU A 37 65.28 -4.67 21.47
N ASP A 38 65.10 -4.13 20.26
CA ASP A 38 64.22 -2.99 20.01
C ASP A 38 62.77 -3.32 20.40
N LEU A 39 62.31 -4.52 20.04
CA LEU A 39 60.99 -5.00 20.44
C LEU A 39 60.86 -5.13 21.96
N LEU A 40 61.89 -5.62 22.66
CA LEU A 40 61.88 -5.67 24.13
C LEU A 40 61.80 -4.26 24.73
N ALA A 41 62.57 -3.31 24.21
CA ALA A 41 62.61 -1.93 24.67
C ALA A 41 61.27 -1.18 24.47
N GLU A 42 60.47 -1.60 23.48
CA GLU A 42 59.12 -1.08 23.24
C GLU A 42 58.06 -1.68 24.18
N THR A 43 58.40 -2.69 24.98
CA THR A 43 57.47 -3.40 25.87
C THR A 43 57.79 -3.17 27.34
N HIS A 44 56.85 -3.52 28.23
CA HIS A 44 57.07 -3.52 29.69
C HIS A 44 57.84 -4.75 30.21
N TYR A 45 58.31 -5.62 29.31
CA TYR A 45 58.96 -6.88 29.69
C TYR A 45 60.40 -6.68 30.14
N SER A 46 60.85 -7.57 31.04
CA SER A 46 62.17 -7.45 31.66
C SER A 46 63.24 -8.36 31.05
N ALA A 47 62.83 -9.32 30.20
CA ALA A 47 63.72 -10.26 29.54
C ALA A 47 63.20 -10.66 28.15
N LEU A 48 64.11 -10.95 27.21
CA LEU A 48 63.79 -11.43 25.86
C LEU A 48 62.96 -12.72 25.85
N SER A 49 63.09 -13.56 26.87
CA SER A 49 62.27 -14.77 27.02
C SER A 49 60.78 -14.47 27.20
N GLU A 50 60.42 -13.29 27.70
CA GLU A 50 59.03 -12.86 27.89
C GLU A 50 58.34 -12.48 26.57
N LEU A 51 59.11 -12.21 25.50
CA LEU A 51 58.57 -11.98 24.15
C LEU A 51 58.05 -13.27 23.50
N LEU A 52 58.52 -14.42 23.97
CA LEU A 52 58.22 -15.72 23.37
C LEU A 52 56.90 -16.31 23.91
N PRO A 53 56.27 -17.25 23.17
CA PRO A 53 55.07 -17.95 23.64
C PRO A 53 55.26 -18.64 25.00
N GLY A 54 54.23 -18.65 25.85
CA GLY A 54 54.32 -19.24 27.21
C GLY A 54 54.67 -20.74 27.27
N ASN A 55 54.61 -21.45 26.14
CA ASN A 55 54.98 -22.85 25.97
C ASN A 55 56.33 -23.06 25.25
N THR A 56 57.20 -22.05 25.23
CA THR A 56 58.50 -22.07 24.53
C THR A 56 59.35 -23.29 24.85
N GLU A 57 59.44 -23.71 26.12
CA GLU A 57 60.21 -24.90 26.52
C GLU A 57 59.73 -26.17 25.81
N ALA A 58 58.41 -26.39 25.77
CA ALA A 58 57.82 -27.52 25.07
C ALA A 58 58.03 -27.44 23.55
N LEU A 59 57.96 -26.23 22.97
CA LEU A 59 58.20 -26.00 21.54
C LEU A 59 59.65 -26.28 21.15
N VAL A 60 60.62 -25.84 21.96
CA VAL A 60 62.06 -26.10 21.77
C VAL A 60 62.35 -27.60 21.84
N HIS A 61 61.89 -28.28 22.89
CA HIS A 61 62.06 -29.74 23.01
C HIS A 61 61.41 -30.50 21.85
N SER A 62 60.21 -30.09 21.43
CA SER A 62 59.50 -30.69 20.31
C SER A 62 60.24 -30.49 18.98
N ALA A 63 60.71 -29.26 18.70
CA ALA A 63 61.45 -28.93 17.48
C ALA A 63 62.76 -29.72 17.39
N LEU A 64 63.55 -29.76 18.47
CA LEU A 64 64.81 -30.52 18.52
C LEU A 64 64.59 -32.03 18.39
N ARG A 65 63.60 -32.59 19.10
CA ARG A 65 63.30 -34.02 19.05
C ARG A 65 62.82 -34.47 17.67
N GLN A 66 62.01 -33.65 17.01
CA GLN A 66 61.44 -33.98 15.70
C GLN A 66 62.37 -33.58 14.55
N GLY A 67 63.37 -32.73 14.80
CA GLY A 67 64.29 -32.22 13.77
C GLY A 67 63.60 -31.40 12.68
N ARG A 68 62.46 -30.77 12.98
CA ARG A 68 61.69 -29.96 12.01
C ARG A 68 61.27 -28.63 12.61
N ALA A 69 61.09 -27.64 11.73
CA ALA A 69 60.60 -26.34 12.15
C ALA A 69 59.14 -26.41 12.65
N ILE A 70 58.81 -25.61 13.67
CA ILE A 70 57.45 -25.36 14.12
C ILE A 70 57.11 -23.92 13.74
N GLU A 71 56.16 -23.75 12.83
CA GLU A 71 55.81 -22.45 12.25
C GLU A 71 54.47 -21.93 12.79
N ASN A 72 54.20 -20.63 12.58
CA ASN A 72 52.94 -19.96 12.91
C ASN A 72 52.50 -20.09 14.37
N VAL A 73 53.46 -20.10 15.30
CA VAL A 73 53.13 -20.07 16.73
C VAL A 73 52.77 -18.64 17.13
N GLU A 74 51.49 -18.40 17.39
CA GLU A 74 50.99 -17.07 17.78
C GLU A 74 51.40 -16.71 19.21
N SER A 75 51.87 -15.49 19.40
CA SER A 75 51.92 -14.83 20.72
C SER A 75 51.42 -13.38 20.60
N ARG A 76 50.80 -12.89 21.68
CA ARG A 76 50.36 -11.50 21.77
C ARG A 76 51.28 -10.74 22.71
N ILE A 77 51.96 -9.75 22.15
CA ILE A 77 52.88 -8.87 22.85
C ILE A 77 52.21 -7.50 22.90
N GLU A 78 51.56 -7.22 24.02
CA GLU A 78 50.69 -6.06 24.19
C GLU A 78 49.64 -5.94 23.07
N ALA A 79 49.78 -4.94 22.18
CA ALA A 79 48.87 -4.68 21.06
C ALA A 79 49.29 -5.36 19.74
N ARG A 80 50.47 -6.00 19.68
CA ARG A 80 51.01 -6.65 18.49
C ARG A 80 50.85 -8.16 18.56
N ILE A 81 50.65 -8.78 17.40
CA ILE A 81 50.52 -10.23 17.25
C ILE A 81 51.72 -10.71 16.43
N PHE A 82 52.54 -11.56 17.04
CA PHE A 82 53.70 -12.16 16.40
C PHE A 82 53.42 -13.62 16.07
N LEU A 83 53.83 -14.04 14.87
CA LEU A 83 53.91 -15.44 14.48
C LEU A 83 55.36 -15.88 14.55
N TRP A 84 55.64 -16.81 15.47
CA TRP A 84 56.97 -17.34 15.70
C TRP A 84 57.22 -18.62 14.92
N THR A 85 58.44 -18.73 14.41
CA THR A 85 58.96 -19.92 13.74
C THR A 85 60.18 -20.43 14.49
N PHE A 86 60.10 -21.67 14.98
CA PHE A 86 61.15 -22.36 15.73
C PHE A 86 61.88 -23.31 14.78
N ILE A 87 63.13 -23.02 14.45
CA ILE A 87 63.96 -23.75 13.49
C ILE A 87 65.07 -24.47 14.25
N PRO A 88 65.06 -25.82 14.35
CA PRO A 88 66.03 -26.56 15.15
C PRO A 88 67.36 -26.77 14.41
N ALA A 89 68.47 -26.63 15.15
CA ALA A 89 69.79 -27.16 14.79
C ALA A 89 70.12 -28.32 15.74
N VAL A 90 69.67 -29.51 15.39
CA VAL A 90 69.75 -30.72 16.24
C VAL A 90 71.18 -31.04 16.66
N GLU A 91 72.16 -30.87 15.75
CA GLU A 91 73.59 -31.14 16.00
C GLU A 91 74.20 -30.26 17.09
N TYR A 92 73.62 -29.08 17.32
CA TYR A 92 74.11 -28.08 18.27
C TYR A 92 73.21 -27.97 19.51
N GLY A 93 72.07 -28.68 19.53
CA GLY A 93 71.08 -28.55 20.61
C GLY A 93 70.49 -27.15 20.73
N GLN A 94 70.39 -26.42 19.61
CA GLN A 94 69.92 -25.03 19.57
C GLN A 94 68.69 -24.85 18.69
N VAL A 95 67.87 -23.85 18.98
CA VAL A 95 66.70 -23.49 18.16
C VAL A 95 66.73 -22.01 17.84
N LEU A 96 66.69 -21.68 16.55
CA LEU A 96 66.48 -20.33 16.07
C LEU A 96 64.99 -20.02 16.11
N VAL A 97 64.61 -18.93 16.75
CA VAL A 97 63.24 -18.45 16.89
C VAL A 97 63.11 -17.12 16.18
N ARG A 98 62.33 -17.09 15.10
CA ARG A 98 62.07 -15.87 14.30
C ARG A 98 60.63 -15.44 14.46
N GLY A 99 60.40 -14.18 14.82
CA GLY A 99 59.07 -13.59 14.93
C GLY A 99 58.77 -12.73 13.71
N ARG A 100 57.59 -12.92 13.11
CA ARG A 100 57.04 -11.98 12.14
C ARG A 100 55.88 -11.24 12.78
N ASP A 101 55.89 -9.91 12.71
CA ASP A 101 54.71 -9.12 13.03
C ASP A 101 53.61 -9.45 12.00
N ALA A 102 52.51 -10.00 12.49
CA ALA A 102 51.35 -10.39 11.70
C ALA A 102 50.08 -9.69 12.21
N THR A 103 50.23 -8.57 12.92
CA THR A 103 49.13 -7.85 13.57
C THR A 103 48.03 -7.48 12.57
N ASP A 104 48.40 -6.87 11.44
CA ASP A 104 47.43 -6.45 10.41
C ASP A 104 46.77 -7.65 9.74
N ASP A 105 47.56 -8.66 9.35
CA ASP A 105 47.07 -9.86 8.68
C ASP A 105 46.03 -10.61 9.56
N VAL A 106 46.36 -10.84 10.84
CA VAL A 106 45.50 -11.54 11.78
C VAL A 106 44.25 -10.73 12.09
N ARG A 107 44.37 -9.41 12.34
CA ARG A 107 43.21 -8.55 12.63
C ARG A 107 42.25 -8.43 11.46
N MET A 108 42.78 -8.28 10.24
CA MET A 108 41.95 -8.26 9.02
C MET A 108 41.21 -9.59 8.84
N HIS A 109 41.87 -10.72 9.11
CA HIS A 109 41.24 -12.03 9.05
C HIS A 109 40.14 -12.20 10.10
N GLU A 110 40.44 -11.86 11.37
CA GLU A 110 39.47 -11.93 12.46
C GLU A 110 38.26 -11.01 12.20
N GLU A 111 38.47 -9.79 11.70
CA GLU A 111 37.41 -8.86 11.35
C GLU A 111 36.56 -9.38 10.19
N ALA A 112 37.18 -9.94 9.15
CA ALA A 112 36.47 -10.57 8.04
C ALA A 112 35.62 -11.76 8.51
N THR A 113 36.16 -12.63 9.38
CA THR A 113 35.41 -13.75 9.96
C THR A 113 34.25 -13.25 10.82
N ARG A 114 34.48 -12.23 11.66
CA ARG A 114 33.45 -11.62 12.50
C ARG A 114 32.35 -10.98 11.67
N SER A 115 32.70 -10.24 10.63
CA SER A 115 31.78 -9.58 9.71
C SER A 115 30.94 -10.61 8.95
N ASN A 116 31.55 -11.66 8.40
CA ASN A 116 30.84 -12.75 7.71
C ASN A 116 29.87 -13.46 8.65
N ARG A 117 30.28 -13.75 9.90
CA ARG A 117 29.41 -14.32 10.92
C ARG A 117 28.24 -13.41 11.27
N LEU A 118 28.46 -12.11 11.39
CA LEU A 118 27.41 -11.13 11.68
C LEU A 118 26.39 -11.04 10.53
N TYR A 119 26.86 -10.97 9.27
CA TYR A 119 25.97 -10.99 8.11
C TYR A 119 25.11 -12.25 8.10
N ARG A 120 25.74 -13.42 8.32
CA ARG A 120 25.01 -14.70 8.38
C ARG A 120 23.93 -14.68 9.44
N LEU A 121 24.24 -14.24 10.66
CA LEU A 121 23.28 -14.12 11.76
C LEU A 121 22.10 -13.22 11.39
N ILE A 122 22.35 -12.07 10.77
CA ILE A 122 21.30 -11.14 10.33
C ILE A 122 20.41 -11.82 9.26
N THR A 123 21.01 -12.46 8.28
CA THR A 123 20.26 -13.11 7.18
C THR A 123 19.53 -14.39 7.60
N GLU A 124 20.03 -15.11 8.60
CA GLU A 124 19.38 -16.33 9.10
C GLU A 124 18.21 -16.03 10.05
N ASN A 125 18.26 -14.89 10.74
CA ASN A 125 17.23 -14.50 11.71
C ASN A 125 16.22 -13.46 11.18
N THR A 126 16.35 -13.00 9.94
CA THR A 126 15.34 -12.11 9.34
C THR A 126 14.01 -12.85 9.14
N THR A 127 12.91 -12.15 9.41
CA THR A 127 11.57 -12.68 9.15
C THR A 127 11.15 -12.49 7.71
N ASP A 128 11.64 -11.43 7.06
CA ASP A 128 11.34 -11.10 5.68
C ASP A 128 12.20 -11.95 4.74
N LEU A 129 11.64 -12.36 3.60
CA LEU A 129 12.39 -13.06 2.57
C LEU A 129 13.27 -12.05 1.83
N ILE A 130 14.58 -12.17 1.98
CA ILE A 130 15.54 -11.43 1.16
C ILE A 130 16.02 -12.41 0.09
N SER A 131 15.82 -12.07 -1.17
CA SER A 131 16.22 -12.90 -2.30
C SER A 131 17.03 -12.11 -3.31
N ARG A 132 17.93 -12.83 -3.96
CA ARG A 132 18.82 -12.35 -5.00
C ARG A 132 18.45 -13.04 -6.29
N HIS A 133 18.35 -12.28 -7.38
CA HIS A 133 17.91 -12.80 -8.66
C HIS A 133 18.83 -12.36 -9.79
N ALA A 134 19.03 -13.27 -10.75
CA ALA A 134 19.62 -12.92 -12.03
C ALA A 134 18.70 -11.99 -12.82
N PRO A 135 19.19 -11.28 -13.86
CA PRO A 135 18.38 -10.34 -14.65
C PRO A 135 17.19 -11.01 -15.35
N ASP A 136 17.28 -12.32 -15.61
CA ASP A 136 16.20 -13.14 -16.16
C ASP A 136 15.15 -13.56 -15.12
N GLY A 137 15.35 -13.22 -13.83
CA GLY A 137 14.44 -13.52 -12.73
C GLY A 137 14.70 -14.85 -12.03
N ARG A 138 15.78 -15.57 -12.35
CA ARG A 138 16.16 -16.79 -11.62
C ARG A 138 16.71 -16.47 -10.24
N PHE A 139 16.37 -17.26 -9.23
CA PHE A 139 16.96 -17.12 -7.90
C PHE A 139 18.45 -17.47 -7.92
N ILE A 140 19.27 -16.55 -7.43
CA ILE A 140 20.70 -16.76 -7.13
C ILE A 140 20.84 -17.26 -5.70
N ASP A 141 20.14 -16.60 -4.76
CA ASP A 141 20.15 -16.95 -3.35
C ASP A 141 18.92 -16.41 -2.63
N ALA A 142 18.64 -16.94 -1.44
CA ALA A 142 17.54 -16.49 -0.60
C ALA A 142 17.84 -16.71 0.89
N THR A 143 17.24 -15.90 1.76
CA THR A 143 17.30 -16.13 3.20
C THR A 143 16.49 -17.36 3.61
N PRO A 144 16.82 -18.03 4.74
CA PRO A 144 16.08 -19.20 5.24
C PRO A 144 14.59 -18.96 5.49
N ALA A 145 14.19 -17.69 5.60
CA ALA A 145 12.79 -17.28 5.65
C ALA A 145 11.97 -17.84 4.47
N SER A 146 12.60 -18.15 3.33
CA SER A 146 11.96 -18.78 2.17
C SER A 146 11.24 -20.09 2.51
N TRP A 147 11.72 -20.87 3.46
CA TRP A 147 11.07 -22.12 3.88
C TRP A 147 9.70 -21.82 4.49
N ARG A 148 9.65 -20.89 5.44
CA ARG A 148 8.41 -20.49 6.11
C ARG A 148 7.46 -19.75 5.17
N LEU A 149 8.01 -18.94 4.27
CA LEU A 149 7.27 -17.99 3.44
C LEU A 149 6.82 -18.56 2.09
N LEU A 150 7.57 -19.48 1.50
CA LEU A 150 7.28 -20.10 0.20
C LEU A 150 7.18 -21.63 0.26
N GLY A 151 7.74 -22.28 1.29
CA GLY A 151 7.78 -23.74 1.42
C GLY A 151 8.97 -24.40 0.71
N TYR A 152 9.98 -23.60 0.36
CA TYR A 152 11.20 -24.06 -0.31
C TYR A 152 12.42 -23.65 0.49
N TRP A 153 13.36 -24.57 0.65
CA TRP A 153 14.68 -24.24 1.17
C TRP A 153 15.46 -23.36 0.17
N PRO A 154 16.37 -22.49 0.64
CA PRO A 154 17.17 -21.64 -0.24
C PRO A 154 17.85 -22.42 -1.37
N GLU A 155 18.37 -23.61 -1.06
CA GLU A 155 19.03 -24.51 -2.02
C GLU A 155 18.08 -25.02 -3.11
N GLU A 156 16.80 -25.25 -2.78
CA GLU A 156 15.78 -25.65 -3.75
C GLU A 156 15.40 -24.50 -4.69
N LEU A 157 15.51 -23.25 -4.22
CA LEU A 157 15.17 -22.07 -5.00
C LEU A 157 16.24 -21.74 -6.03
N ARG A 158 17.52 -21.96 -5.74
CA ARG A 158 18.62 -21.60 -6.64
C ARG A 158 18.40 -22.13 -8.06
N GLY A 159 18.46 -21.24 -9.04
CA GLY A 159 18.26 -21.51 -10.47
C GLY A 159 16.81 -21.57 -10.95
N ARG A 160 15.82 -21.67 -10.05
CA ARG A 160 14.39 -21.63 -10.42
C ARG A 160 13.95 -20.23 -10.83
N SER A 161 12.97 -20.15 -11.71
CA SER A 161 12.39 -18.86 -12.13
C SER A 161 11.36 -18.35 -11.13
N LEU A 162 11.22 -17.03 -11.01
CA LEU A 162 10.15 -16.41 -10.22
C LEU A 162 8.76 -16.89 -10.65
N GLU A 163 8.51 -17.06 -11.95
CA GLU A 163 7.24 -17.52 -12.51
C GLU A 163 6.91 -18.97 -12.17
N GLU A 164 7.92 -19.81 -11.95
CA GLU A 164 7.71 -21.21 -11.55
C GLU A 164 7.31 -21.31 -10.07
N VAL A 165 7.87 -20.43 -9.25
CA VAL A 165 7.66 -20.39 -7.79
C VAL A 165 6.38 -19.62 -7.45
N PHE A 166 6.17 -18.45 -8.06
CA PHE A 166 4.99 -17.61 -7.85
C PHE A 166 3.93 -17.97 -8.90
N ARG A 167 3.04 -18.89 -8.55
CA ARG A 167 2.00 -19.39 -9.46
C ARG A 167 0.79 -18.46 -9.48
N GLY A 168 0.44 -17.91 -10.64
CA GLY A 168 -0.79 -17.16 -10.87
C GLY A 168 -0.76 -16.32 -12.16
N LEU A 169 -1.90 -16.17 -12.84
CA LEU A 169 -2.00 -15.34 -14.05
C LEU A 169 -1.70 -13.86 -13.76
N THR A 170 -2.27 -13.32 -12.67
CA THR A 170 -2.05 -11.93 -12.22
C THR A 170 -0.60 -11.64 -11.86
N VAL A 171 0.10 -12.63 -11.30
CA VAL A 171 1.51 -12.55 -10.92
C VAL A 171 2.40 -12.29 -12.14
N THR A 172 2.08 -12.90 -13.28
CA THR A 172 2.92 -12.83 -14.48
C THR A 172 2.98 -11.40 -15.04
N GLU A 173 1.84 -10.73 -15.11
CA GLU A 173 1.77 -9.33 -15.59
C GLU A 173 2.49 -8.38 -14.63
N GLN A 174 2.27 -8.53 -13.32
CA GLN A 174 2.94 -7.71 -12.29
C GLN A 174 4.46 -7.90 -12.29
N LEU A 175 4.95 -9.14 -12.45
CA LEU A 175 6.39 -9.41 -12.58
C LEU A 175 6.99 -8.76 -13.83
N LEU A 176 6.26 -8.75 -14.94
CA LEU A 176 6.70 -8.16 -16.19
C LEU A 176 6.78 -6.63 -16.09
N GLU A 177 5.79 -6.02 -15.43
CA GLU A 177 5.79 -4.59 -15.12
C GLU A 177 6.91 -4.22 -14.14
N ALA A 178 7.16 -5.03 -13.12
CA ALA A 178 8.26 -4.80 -12.18
C ALA A 178 9.64 -4.92 -12.83
N ARG A 179 9.84 -5.90 -13.74
CA ARG A 179 11.08 -5.99 -14.55
C ARG A 179 11.31 -4.72 -15.36
N LYS A 180 10.25 -4.12 -15.91
CA LYS A 180 10.34 -2.85 -16.63
C LYS A 180 10.79 -1.70 -15.71
N HIS A 181 10.15 -1.54 -14.56
CA HIS A 181 10.54 -0.51 -13.56
C HIS A 181 11.96 -0.72 -13.02
N LEU A 182 12.37 -1.96 -12.77
CA LEU A 182 13.75 -2.26 -12.37
C LEU A 182 14.78 -1.87 -13.43
N ARG A 183 14.46 -2.07 -14.72
CA ARG A 183 15.34 -1.68 -15.83
C ARG A 183 15.38 -0.16 -16.03
N ASP A 184 14.25 0.51 -15.93
CA ASP A 184 14.13 1.92 -16.28
C ASP A 184 14.48 2.84 -15.08
N ASP A 185 13.99 2.51 -13.88
CA ASP A 185 14.11 3.34 -12.67
C ASP A 185 15.07 2.76 -11.62
N GLY A 186 15.44 1.48 -11.73
CA GLY A 186 16.34 0.81 -10.80
C GLY A 186 15.69 0.32 -9.50
N TYR A 187 14.40 0.59 -9.30
CA TYR A 187 13.60 0.12 -8.17
C TYR A 187 12.19 -0.27 -8.62
N ALA A 188 11.57 -1.23 -7.93
CA ALA A 188 10.18 -1.60 -8.14
C ALA A 188 9.54 -2.06 -6.83
N THR A 189 8.29 -1.71 -6.61
CA THR A 189 7.48 -2.20 -5.49
C THR A 189 6.19 -2.78 -6.01
N MET A 190 5.77 -3.93 -5.49
CA MET A 190 4.50 -4.55 -5.86
C MET A 190 3.86 -5.27 -4.68
N THR A 191 2.54 -5.43 -4.75
CA THR A 191 1.79 -6.30 -3.85
C THR A 191 1.14 -7.41 -4.66
N VAL A 192 1.40 -8.65 -4.28
CA VAL A 192 1.01 -9.82 -5.05
C VAL A 192 0.51 -10.94 -4.14
N ASP A 193 -0.54 -11.65 -4.56
CA ASP A 193 -0.93 -12.90 -3.93
C ASP A 193 -0.11 -14.06 -4.53
N ILE A 194 0.47 -14.86 -3.64
CA ILE A 194 1.26 -16.03 -4.00
C ILE A 194 0.63 -17.27 -3.39
N VAL A 195 0.99 -18.42 -3.97
CA VAL A 195 0.61 -19.72 -3.44
C VAL A 195 1.85 -20.37 -2.84
N HIS A 196 1.82 -20.57 -1.54
CA HIS A 196 2.84 -21.33 -0.82
C HIS A 196 2.85 -22.80 -1.30
N ARG A 197 3.97 -23.52 -1.15
CA ARG A 197 4.10 -24.92 -1.61
C ARG A 197 3.01 -25.87 -1.05
N ASP A 198 2.49 -25.59 0.14
CA ASP A 198 1.38 -26.35 0.77
C ASP A 198 -0.02 -26.02 0.20
N GLY A 199 -0.11 -25.05 -0.71
CA GLY A 199 -1.37 -24.58 -1.32
C GLY A 199 -2.03 -23.40 -0.61
N SER A 200 -1.53 -22.97 0.55
CA SER A 200 -2.04 -21.77 1.23
C SER A 200 -1.74 -20.51 0.42
N LYS A 201 -2.70 -19.58 0.40
CA LYS A 201 -2.52 -18.26 -0.24
C LYS A 201 -1.88 -17.29 0.74
N ARG A 202 -0.95 -16.48 0.25
CA ARG A 202 -0.32 -15.43 1.03
C ARG A 202 -0.19 -14.16 0.22
N TRP A 203 -0.26 -13.02 0.90
CA TRP A 203 -0.04 -11.72 0.29
C TRP A 203 1.36 -11.23 0.60
N PHE A 204 2.14 -10.95 -0.44
CA PHE A 204 3.47 -10.39 -0.31
C PHE A 204 3.50 -8.94 -0.77
N GLU A 205 4.13 -8.10 0.04
CA GLU A 205 4.64 -6.80 -0.38
C GLU A 205 6.13 -6.99 -0.74
N ILE A 206 6.49 -6.73 -2.00
CA ILE A 206 7.82 -6.98 -2.54
C ILE A 206 8.43 -5.65 -2.94
N ALA A 207 9.60 -5.35 -2.39
CA ALA A 207 10.44 -4.22 -2.78
C ALA A 207 11.74 -4.73 -3.41
N SER A 208 12.00 -4.36 -4.65
CA SER A 208 13.14 -4.83 -5.44
C SER A 208 14.02 -3.67 -5.87
N ARG A 209 15.33 -3.89 -5.89
CA ARG A 209 16.34 -2.94 -6.37
C ARG A 209 17.32 -3.63 -7.31
N ALA A 210 17.62 -2.98 -8.44
CA ALA A 210 18.59 -3.47 -9.40
C ALA A 210 20.02 -3.09 -8.99
N ILE A 211 20.92 -4.06 -9.02
CA ILE A 211 22.37 -3.88 -8.95
C ILE A 211 22.88 -3.83 -10.40
N ARG A 212 23.62 -2.77 -10.70
CA ARG A 212 24.12 -2.50 -12.06
C ARG A 212 25.63 -2.60 -12.10
N GLU A 213 26.14 -3.02 -13.24
CA GLU A 213 27.57 -2.94 -13.53
C GLU A 213 27.97 -1.47 -13.74
N THR A 214 29.09 -1.06 -13.12
CA THR A 214 29.57 0.33 -13.09
C THR A 214 29.80 0.94 -14.48
N TYR A 215 30.25 0.13 -15.45
CA TYR A 215 30.67 0.63 -16.76
C TYR A 215 29.59 0.52 -17.85
N THR A 216 28.81 -0.55 -17.87
CA THR A 216 27.77 -0.75 -18.91
C THR A 216 26.39 -0.27 -18.49
N GLY A 217 26.16 -0.06 -17.19
CA GLY A 217 24.84 0.26 -16.63
C GLY A 217 23.83 -0.89 -16.74
N ALA A 218 24.25 -2.05 -17.25
CA ALA A 218 23.42 -3.24 -17.35
C ALA A 218 23.07 -3.77 -15.96
N VAL A 219 21.83 -4.25 -15.80
CA VAL A 219 21.41 -4.92 -14.58
C VAL A 219 22.12 -6.27 -14.52
N VAL A 220 22.91 -6.48 -13.46
CA VAL A 220 23.63 -7.74 -13.21
C VAL A 220 22.82 -8.62 -12.26
N GLU A 221 22.12 -7.99 -11.34
CA GLU A 221 21.40 -8.68 -10.28
C GLU A 221 20.25 -7.83 -9.75
N VAL A 222 19.23 -8.47 -9.19
CA VAL A 222 18.13 -7.82 -8.49
C VAL A 222 18.08 -8.35 -7.07
N VAL A 223 18.06 -7.45 -6.09
CA VAL A 223 17.83 -7.78 -4.68
C VAL A 223 16.39 -7.43 -4.35
N SER A 224 15.65 -8.37 -3.79
CA SER A 224 14.25 -8.23 -3.41
C SER A 224 14.08 -8.51 -1.93
N VAL A 225 13.24 -7.72 -1.27
CA VAL A 225 12.74 -7.96 0.09
C VAL A 225 11.25 -8.18 -0.01
N SER A 226 10.80 -9.37 0.38
CA SER A 226 9.39 -9.78 0.35
C SER A 226 8.88 -9.95 1.78
N ARG A 227 7.83 -9.20 2.12
CA ARG A 227 7.17 -9.23 3.42
C ARG A 227 5.80 -9.86 3.31
N ASP A 228 5.49 -10.79 4.21
CA ASP A 228 4.16 -11.38 4.34
C ASP A 228 3.21 -10.38 5.02
N ILE A 229 2.23 -9.91 4.27
CA ILE A 229 1.19 -8.99 4.73
C ILE A 229 -0.19 -9.68 4.82
N THR A 230 -0.24 -11.01 4.77
CA THR A 230 -1.50 -11.79 4.76
C THR A 230 -2.40 -11.42 5.93
N ALA A 231 -1.86 -11.45 7.16
CA ALA A 231 -2.61 -11.11 8.37
C ALA A 231 -3.16 -9.67 8.35
N ARG A 232 -2.42 -8.73 7.75
CA ARG A 232 -2.86 -7.35 7.59
C ARG A 232 -4.03 -7.26 6.60
N VAL A 233 -3.89 -7.86 5.42
CA VAL A 233 -4.95 -7.86 4.38
C VAL A 233 -6.22 -8.54 4.89
N GLU A 234 -6.08 -9.70 5.56
CA GLU A 234 -7.22 -10.41 6.16
C GLU A 234 -7.90 -9.60 7.27
N SER A 235 -7.12 -8.90 8.11
CA SER A 235 -7.66 -8.03 9.15
C SER A 235 -8.40 -6.82 8.56
N GLU A 236 -7.83 -6.16 7.56
CA GLU A 236 -8.45 -5.04 6.86
C GLU A 236 -9.75 -5.48 6.16
N GLU A 237 -9.76 -6.65 5.53
CA GLU A 237 -10.95 -7.21 4.89
C GLU A 237 -12.03 -7.60 5.92
N SER A 238 -11.64 -8.21 7.05
CA SER A 238 -12.54 -8.53 8.16
C SER A 238 -13.17 -7.28 8.76
N ASN A 239 -12.36 -6.24 9.02
CA ASN A 239 -12.84 -4.96 9.52
C ASN A 239 -13.82 -4.30 8.54
N ARG A 240 -13.53 -4.35 7.24
CA ARG A 240 -14.44 -3.85 6.21
C ARG A 240 -15.79 -4.59 6.24
N ARG A 241 -15.77 -5.92 6.35
CA ARG A 241 -16.99 -6.75 6.45
C ARG A 241 -17.79 -6.40 7.70
N LEU A 242 -17.13 -6.24 8.86
CA LEU A 242 -17.79 -5.88 10.11
C LEU A 242 -18.39 -4.47 10.05
N ALA A 243 -17.69 -3.50 9.45
CA ALA A 243 -18.21 -2.16 9.23
C ALA A 243 -19.46 -2.17 8.34
N ASP A 244 -19.47 -2.96 7.26
CA ASP A 244 -20.64 -3.12 6.40
C ASP A 244 -21.83 -3.75 7.15
N GLU A 245 -21.57 -4.71 8.04
CA GLU A 245 -22.60 -5.32 8.90
C GLU A 245 -23.16 -4.35 9.93
N LEU A 246 -22.30 -3.59 10.61
CA LEU A 246 -22.72 -2.55 11.56
C LEU A 246 -23.54 -1.47 10.86
N ALA A 247 -23.11 -1.01 9.68
CA ALA A 247 -23.86 -0.03 8.91
C ALA A 247 -25.23 -0.58 8.50
N HIS A 248 -25.33 -1.86 8.15
CA HIS A 248 -26.62 -2.50 7.85
C HIS A 248 -27.51 -2.63 9.09
N ALA A 249 -26.95 -3.04 10.23
CA ALA A 249 -27.68 -3.14 11.49
C ALA A 249 -28.18 -1.77 11.97
N ALA A 250 -27.36 -0.72 11.83
CA ALA A 250 -27.75 0.65 12.14
C ALA A 250 -28.92 1.10 11.26
N ARG A 251 -28.88 0.85 9.94
CA ARG A 251 -30.02 1.13 9.04
C ARG A 251 -31.29 0.39 9.48
N LEU A 252 -31.18 -0.86 9.93
CA LEU A 252 -32.32 -1.63 10.41
C LEU A 252 -32.88 -1.10 11.75
N ALA A 253 -32.00 -0.68 12.67
CA ALA A 253 -32.39 -0.09 13.94
C ALA A 253 -33.12 1.25 13.76
N THR A 254 -32.59 2.13 12.92
CA THR A 254 -33.25 3.40 12.56
C THR A 254 -34.62 3.17 11.92
N LEU A 255 -34.76 2.13 11.09
CA LEU A 255 -36.07 1.74 10.55
C LEU A 255 -37.03 1.31 11.66
N GLY A 256 -36.54 0.56 12.65
CA GLY A 256 -37.32 0.10 13.80
C GLY A 256 -37.85 1.25 14.67
N GLU A 257 -37.00 2.22 14.99
CA GLU A 257 -37.39 3.42 15.74
C GLU A 257 -38.47 4.25 15.02
N LEU A 258 -38.45 4.21 13.69
CA LEU A 258 -39.34 5.00 12.84
C LEU A 258 -40.47 4.19 12.22
N ALA A 259 -40.66 2.95 12.68
CA ALA A 259 -41.71 2.06 12.20
C ALA A 259 -43.11 2.69 12.31
N SER A 260 -43.35 3.47 13.37
CA SER A 260 -44.60 4.20 13.57
C SER A 260 -44.82 5.30 12.52
N SER A 261 -43.78 6.06 12.19
CA SER A 261 -43.83 7.11 11.16
C SER A 261 -44.05 6.51 9.76
N ILE A 262 -43.37 5.41 9.45
CA ILE A 262 -43.54 4.70 8.17
C ILE A 262 -44.93 4.10 8.06
N ALA A 263 -45.44 3.50 9.14
CA ALA A 263 -46.81 3.00 9.19
C ALA A 263 -47.81 4.14 8.97
N HIS A 264 -47.60 5.30 9.59
CA HIS A 264 -48.43 6.48 9.38
C HIS A 264 -48.42 6.94 7.91
N GLU A 265 -47.24 7.00 7.30
CA GLU A 265 -47.07 7.46 5.93
C GLU A 265 -47.53 6.44 4.88
N MET A 266 -47.52 5.15 5.19
CA MET A 266 -48.16 4.11 4.36
C MET A 266 -49.68 4.14 4.51
N ASN A 267 -50.18 4.34 5.72
CA ASN A 267 -51.62 4.36 5.99
C ASN A 267 -52.30 5.56 5.33
N GLN A 268 -51.62 6.69 5.17
CA GLN A 268 -52.18 7.90 4.57
C GLN A 268 -52.64 7.73 3.10
N PRO A 269 -51.80 7.28 2.13
CA PRO A 269 -52.25 7.02 0.77
C PRO A 269 -53.25 5.86 0.70
N LEU A 270 -53.12 4.83 1.54
CA LEU A 270 -54.07 3.71 1.59
C LEU A 270 -55.47 4.15 2.03
N ALA A 271 -55.57 4.97 3.09
CA ALA A 271 -56.83 5.52 3.55
C ALA A 271 -57.49 6.38 2.48
N THR A 272 -56.70 7.21 1.78
CA THR A 272 -57.20 8.05 0.69
C THR A 272 -57.68 7.24 -0.51
N ILE A 273 -56.97 6.15 -0.88
CA ILE A 273 -57.42 5.21 -1.92
C ILE A 273 -58.78 4.61 -1.55
N VAL A 274 -58.94 4.11 -0.32
CA VAL A 274 -60.20 3.51 0.15
C VAL A 274 -61.34 4.54 0.15
N ASN A 275 -61.07 5.78 0.54
CA ASN A 275 -62.05 6.86 0.53
C ASN A 275 -62.52 7.21 -0.88
N PHE A 276 -61.59 7.41 -1.82
CA PHE A 276 -61.95 7.72 -3.21
C PHE A 276 -62.63 6.53 -3.89
N ALA A 277 -62.20 5.29 -3.62
CA ALA A 277 -62.88 4.11 -4.16
C ALA A 277 -64.32 4.02 -3.67
N SER A 278 -64.56 4.27 -2.37
CA SER A 278 -65.90 4.28 -1.78
C SER A 278 -66.76 5.43 -2.31
N ALA A 279 -66.17 6.60 -2.56
CA ALA A 279 -66.84 7.73 -3.18
C ALA A 279 -67.22 7.44 -4.64
N SER A 280 -66.30 6.92 -5.45
CA SER A 280 -66.55 6.50 -6.83
C SER A 280 -67.64 5.43 -6.90
N GLN A 281 -67.66 4.46 -5.97
CA GLN A 281 -68.76 3.47 -5.90
C GLN A 281 -70.13 4.12 -5.63
N ARG A 282 -70.19 5.14 -4.76
CA ARG A 282 -71.44 5.89 -4.51
C ARG A 282 -71.89 6.70 -5.72
N TYR A 283 -70.96 7.39 -6.39
CA TYR A 283 -71.27 8.13 -7.62
C TYR A 283 -71.72 7.20 -8.75
N LEU A 284 -71.09 6.04 -8.91
CA LEU A 284 -71.47 5.04 -9.92
C LEU A 284 -72.90 4.52 -9.70
N LYS A 285 -73.32 4.27 -8.46
CA LYS A 285 -74.69 3.85 -8.13
C LYS A 285 -75.74 4.90 -8.50
N ASN A 286 -75.38 6.18 -8.45
CA ASN A 286 -76.26 7.31 -8.76
C ASN A 286 -76.13 7.80 -10.21
N ALA A 287 -75.25 7.21 -11.01
CA ALA A 287 -74.91 7.68 -12.36
C ALA A 287 -76.10 7.66 -13.34
N ARG A 288 -77.09 6.78 -13.14
CA ARG A 288 -78.32 6.75 -13.96
C ARG A 288 -79.20 7.97 -13.75
N GLN A 289 -79.12 8.61 -12.58
CA GLN A 289 -79.97 9.73 -12.18
C GLN A 289 -79.27 11.08 -12.37
N ASN A 290 -77.93 11.10 -12.38
CA ASN A 290 -77.15 12.31 -12.59
C ASN A 290 -75.89 12.00 -13.42
N PRO A 291 -75.87 12.31 -14.73
CA PRO A 291 -74.77 11.98 -15.63
C PRO A 291 -73.40 12.56 -15.22
N GLU A 292 -73.38 13.71 -14.53
CA GLU A 292 -72.15 14.33 -13.98
C GLU A 292 -71.42 13.45 -12.95
N CYS A 293 -72.10 12.42 -12.41
CA CYS A 293 -71.47 11.47 -11.51
C CYS A 293 -70.40 10.60 -12.19
N LEU A 294 -70.45 10.43 -13.52
CA LEU A 294 -69.43 9.67 -14.26
C LEU A 294 -68.08 10.41 -14.28
N ASP A 295 -68.08 11.73 -14.46
CA ASP A 295 -66.86 12.54 -14.42
C ASP A 295 -66.21 12.50 -13.03
N ARG A 296 -67.02 12.50 -11.96
CA ARG A 296 -66.52 12.34 -10.58
C ARG A 296 -65.95 10.95 -10.29
N VAL A 297 -66.45 9.92 -10.97
CA VAL A 297 -65.88 8.56 -10.87
C VAL A 297 -64.49 8.55 -11.50
N ASP A 298 -64.33 9.16 -12.69
CA ASP A 298 -63.03 9.25 -13.37
C ASP A 298 -62.01 10.04 -12.54
N ASP A 299 -62.37 11.22 -12.00
CA ASP A 299 -61.51 11.99 -11.08
C ASP A 299 -61.11 11.18 -9.84
N GLY A 300 -62.05 10.43 -9.25
CA GLY A 300 -61.76 9.52 -8.14
C GLY A 300 -60.78 8.41 -8.51
N LEU A 301 -60.90 7.81 -9.69
CA LEU A 301 -59.99 6.77 -10.18
C LEU A 301 -58.59 7.32 -10.47
N GLN A 302 -58.48 8.51 -11.06
CA GLN A 302 -57.19 9.18 -11.29
C GLN A 302 -56.46 9.45 -9.96
N LYS A 303 -57.19 9.91 -8.93
CA LYS A 303 -56.64 10.11 -7.58
C LYS A 303 -56.19 8.80 -6.92
N ILE A 304 -56.93 7.71 -7.11
CA ILE A 304 -56.53 6.38 -6.63
C ILE A 304 -55.19 5.95 -7.26
N VAL A 305 -55.06 6.07 -8.58
CA VAL A 305 -53.82 5.73 -9.31
C VAL A 305 -52.64 6.58 -8.80
N HIS A 306 -52.86 7.88 -8.62
CA HIS A 306 -51.84 8.78 -8.06
C HIS A 306 -51.36 8.33 -6.67
N HIS A 307 -52.27 8.06 -5.74
CA HIS A 307 -51.91 7.64 -4.38
C HIS A 307 -51.30 6.24 -4.32
N ALA A 308 -51.70 5.32 -5.21
CA ALA A 308 -51.10 3.98 -5.31
C ALA A 308 -49.65 4.02 -5.82
N ASN A 309 -49.38 4.87 -6.81
CA ASN A 309 -48.02 5.12 -7.30
C ASN A 309 -47.14 5.75 -6.20
N ARG A 310 -47.70 6.69 -5.43
CA ARG A 310 -47.00 7.28 -4.29
C ARG A 310 -46.63 6.23 -3.22
N ALA A 311 -47.56 5.36 -2.84
CA ALA A 311 -47.27 4.28 -1.90
C ALA A 311 -46.17 3.33 -2.42
N SER A 312 -46.19 3.02 -3.73
CA SER A 312 -45.17 2.18 -4.36
C SER A 312 -43.78 2.82 -4.34
N GLU A 313 -43.70 4.14 -4.53
CA GLU A 313 -42.45 4.90 -4.45
C GLU A 313 -41.85 4.91 -3.03
N VAL A 314 -42.70 5.04 -1.99
CA VAL A 314 -42.28 4.90 -0.58
C VAL A 314 -41.65 3.54 -0.33
N ILE A 315 -42.32 2.46 -0.78
CA ILE A 315 -41.80 1.08 -0.64
C ILE A 315 -40.48 0.89 -1.40
N LYS A 316 -40.35 1.45 -2.60
CA LYS A 316 -39.13 1.37 -3.41
C LYS A 316 -37.94 2.02 -2.68
N ARG A 317 -38.14 3.19 -2.07
CA ARG A 317 -37.12 3.90 -1.27
C ARG A 317 -36.73 3.13 -0.02
N LEU A 318 -37.70 2.57 0.71
CA LEU A 318 -37.44 1.72 1.89
C LEU A 318 -36.63 0.47 1.52
N ARG A 319 -36.96 -0.19 0.40
CA ARG A 319 -36.21 -1.36 -0.09
C ARG A 319 -34.79 -0.99 -0.53
N ALA A 320 -34.60 0.17 -1.16
CA ALA A 320 -33.28 0.65 -1.53
C ALA A 320 -32.40 0.92 -0.29
N PHE A 321 -32.98 1.46 0.79
CA PHE A 321 -32.28 1.71 2.05
C PHE A 321 -31.82 0.41 2.74
N LEU A 322 -32.61 -0.67 2.62
CA LEU A 322 -32.33 -1.96 3.25
C LEU A 322 -31.46 -2.90 2.42
N ARG A 323 -31.24 -2.62 1.12
CA ARG A 323 -30.58 -3.58 0.22
C ARG A 323 -29.11 -3.79 0.64
N LYS A 324 -28.78 -5.01 1.06
CA LYS A 324 -27.38 -5.47 1.21
C LYS A 324 -26.88 -5.85 -0.19
N GLY A 325 -26.13 -4.96 -0.84
CA GLY A 325 -25.61 -5.15 -2.19
C GLY A 325 -24.10 -5.19 -2.20
N GLN A 326 -23.53 -6.21 -2.86
CA GLN A 326 -22.10 -6.29 -3.17
C GLN A 326 -21.81 -5.18 -4.19
N LYS A 327 -21.20 -4.07 -3.75
CA LYS A 327 -20.83 -2.95 -4.61
C LYS A 327 -19.94 -3.48 -5.74
N ARG A 328 -20.42 -3.47 -6.99
CA ARG A 328 -19.57 -3.81 -8.15
C ARG A 328 -19.04 -2.50 -8.71
N THR A 329 -18.05 -1.95 -8.02
CA THR A 329 -17.38 -0.74 -8.48
C THR A 329 -16.45 -1.05 -9.65
N ALA A 330 -16.51 -0.25 -10.71
CA ALA A 330 -15.65 -0.34 -11.88
C ALA A 330 -15.27 1.08 -12.35
N PRO A 331 -14.21 1.24 -13.16
CA PRO A 331 -13.93 2.52 -13.82
C PRO A 331 -15.13 2.97 -14.67
N LEU A 332 -15.62 4.18 -14.41
CA LEU A 332 -16.84 4.75 -14.98
C LEU A 332 -16.58 6.17 -15.48
N SER A 333 -16.89 6.41 -16.76
CA SER A 333 -16.89 7.74 -17.37
C SER A 333 -18.08 8.55 -16.86
N LEU A 334 -17.81 9.71 -16.25
CA LEU A 334 -18.86 10.57 -15.72
C LEU A 334 -19.69 11.23 -16.82
N ASN A 335 -19.05 11.60 -17.92
CA ASN A 335 -19.72 12.22 -19.06
C ASN A 335 -20.77 11.27 -19.67
N ASP A 336 -20.43 9.98 -19.77
CA ASP A 336 -21.36 8.96 -20.29
C ASP A 336 -22.52 8.71 -19.32
N ALA A 337 -22.22 8.60 -18.02
CA ALA A 337 -23.24 8.44 -16.98
C ALA A 337 -24.24 9.60 -16.98
N ILE A 338 -23.75 10.84 -17.06
CA ILE A 338 -24.60 12.05 -17.09
C ILE A 338 -25.41 12.09 -18.39
N THR A 339 -24.81 11.77 -19.53
CA THR A 339 -25.52 11.74 -20.82
C THR A 339 -26.66 10.72 -20.81
N ASN A 340 -26.44 9.54 -20.22
CA ASN A 340 -27.47 8.52 -20.05
C ASN A 340 -28.60 9.00 -19.12
N VAL A 341 -28.25 9.51 -17.94
CA VAL A 341 -29.24 9.99 -16.97
C VAL A 341 -30.05 11.17 -17.51
N ALA A 342 -29.41 12.13 -18.18
CA ALA A 342 -30.10 13.26 -18.81
C ALA A 342 -31.13 12.80 -19.84
N ARG A 343 -30.82 11.75 -20.61
CA ARG A 343 -31.77 11.11 -21.54
C ARG A 343 -32.95 10.47 -20.82
N LEU A 344 -32.70 9.76 -19.71
CA LEU A 344 -33.75 9.12 -18.90
C LEU A 344 -34.70 10.15 -18.28
N CYS A 345 -34.18 11.29 -17.83
CA CYS A 345 -34.97 12.37 -17.23
C CYS A 345 -35.58 13.34 -18.25
N HIS A 346 -35.26 13.21 -19.54
CA HIS A 346 -35.65 14.18 -20.58
C HIS A 346 -37.17 14.38 -20.66
N TRP A 347 -37.93 13.28 -20.71
CA TRP A 347 -39.39 13.33 -20.80
C TRP A 347 -40.04 13.99 -19.58
N GLU A 348 -39.54 13.70 -18.37
CA GLU A 348 -40.05 14.29 -17.14
C GLU A 348 -39.72 15.79 -17.06
N ALA A 349 -38.52 16.18 -17.49
CA ALA A 349 -38.11 17.58 -17.56
C ALA A 349 -38.96 18.37 -18.57
N GLU A 350 -39.17 17.83 -19.78
CA GLU A 350 -39.98 18.45 -20.82
C GLU A 350 -41.44 18.65 -20.37
N LYS A 351 -42.04 17.61 -19.76
CA LYS A 351 -43.40 17.66 -19.21
C LYS A 351 -43.56 18.80 -18.19
N ASN A 352 -42.53 19.09 -17.41
CA ASN A 352 -42.53 20.13 -16.38
C ASN A 352 -41.91 21.46 -16.85
N ARG A 353 -41.71 21.64 -18.17
CA ARG A 353 -41.10 22.85 -18.76
C ARG A 353 -39.73 23.20 -18.18
N VAL A 354 -38.90 22.17 -17.96
CA VAL A 354 -37.53 22.29 -17.49
C VAL A 354 -36.56 21.80 -18.56
N GLN A 355 -35.51 22.58 -18.85
CA GLN A 355 -34.44 22.21 -19.77
C GLN A 355 -33.20 21.72 -19.01
N ILE A 356 -32.72 20.52 -19.33
CA ILE A 356 -31.46 19.99 -18.78
C ILE A 356 -30.31 20.39 -19.71
N ILE A 357 -29.30 21.08 -19.16
CA ILE A 357 -28.13 21.60 -19.89
C ILE A 357 -26.87 20.91 -19.33
N PRO A 358 -26.33 19.89 -20.03
CA PRO A 358 -25.07 19.27 -19.66
C PRO A 358 -23.87 20.13 -20.09
N GLU A 359 -22.99 20.46 -19.14
CA GLU A 359 -21.73 21.18 -19.32
C GLU A 359 -20.59 20.24 -18.96
N LEU A 360 -20.27 19.33 -19.89
CA LEU A 360 -19.33 18.23 -19.65
C LEU A 360 -17.89 18.67 -19.90
N ALA A 361 -16.96 18.27 -19.02
CA ALA A 361 -15.54 18.50 -19.18
C ALA A 361 -14.96 17.71 -20.35
N ASP A 362 -14.12 18.37 -21.17
CA ASP A 362 -13.41 17.75 -22.29
C ASP A 362 -12.46 16.63 -21.85
N SER A 363 -12.00 16.66 -20.59
CA SER A 363 -11.12 15.66 -20.00
C SER A 363 -11.78 14.29 -19.78
N ALA A 364 -13.11 14.19 -19.93
CA ALA A 364 -13.91 12.98 -19.71
C ALA A 364 -13.53 12.23 -18.42
N PRO A 365 -13.75 12.85 -17.24
CA PRO A 365 -13.25 12.31 -15.98
C PRO A 365 -13.82 10.92 -15.66
N VAL A 366 -12.96 10.04 -15.15
CA VAL A 366 -13.28 8.65 -14.79
C VAL A 366 -13.17 8.47 -13.29
N ILE A 367 -14.17 7.84 -12.67
CA ILE A 367 -14.15 7.45 -11.25
C ILE A 367 -14.39 5.96 -11.08
N THR A 368 -14.02 5.39 -9.93
CA THR A 368 -14.33 3.99 -9.60
C THR A 368 -15.65 3.95 -8.84
N ALA A 369 -16.73 3.58 -9.51
CA ALA A 369 -18.08 3.58 -8.92
C ALA A 369 -18.94 2.43 -9.48
N ASP A 370 -20.04 2.13 -8.78
CA ASP A 370 -21.10 1.29 -9.33
C ASP A 370 -22.03 2.18 -10.18
N ALA A 371 -22.08 1.90 -11.49
CA ALA A 371 -22.80 2.74 -12.44
C ALA A 371 -24.27 2.91 -12.08
N VAL A 372 -24.94 1.83 -11.66
CA VAL A 372 -26.39 1.86 -11.37
C VAL A 372 -26.66 2.72 -10.13
N LEU A 373 -25.82 2.60 -9.10
CA LEU A 373 -25.95 3.38 -7.88
C LEU A 373 -25.65 4.85 -8.12
N LEU A 374 -24.64 5.18 -8.93
CA LEU A 374 -24.34 6.58 -9.29
C LEU A 374 -25.47 7.19 -10.12
N GLU A 375 -25.97 6.49 -11.14
CA GLU A 375 -27.11 6.93 -11.95
C GLU A 375 -28.34 7.18 -11.06
N GLN A 376 -28.57 6.34 -10.04
CA GLN A 376 -29.67 6.53 -9.08
C GLN A 376 -29.50 7.82 -8.26
N VAL A 377 -28.27 8.16 -7.85
CA VAL A 377 -28.00 9.44 -7.19
C VAL A 377 -28.33 10.59 -8.14
N LEU A 378 -27.80 10.56 -9.37
CA LEU A 378 -28.00 11.63 -10.34
C LEU A 378 -29.47 11.83 -10.70
N ILE A 379 -30.23 10.76 -10.90
CA ILE A 379 -31.69 10.81 -11.12
C ILE A 379 -32.39 11.49 -9.94
N ASN A 380 -32.00 11.16 -8.70
CA ASN A 380 -32.59 11.76 -7.52
C ASN A 380 -32.26 13.25 -7.40
N LEU A 381 -31.02 13.66 -7.70
CA LEU A 381 -30.63 15.08 -7.71
C LEU A 381 -31.39 15.86 -8.79
N ILE A 382 -31.48 15.33 -10.01
CA ILE A 382 -32.22 15.96 -11.12
C ILE A 382 -33.70 16.09 -10.81
N ARG A 383 -34.31 15.05 -10.23
CA ARG A 383 -35.73 15.09 -9.85
C ARG A 383 -35.99 16.14 -8.77
N ASN A 384 -35.12 16.24 -7.77
CA ASN A 384 -35.21 17.29 -6.75
C ASN A 384 -35.09 18.69 -7.38
N ALA A 385 -34.20 18.86 -8.36
CA ALA A 385 -34.03 20.09 -9.12
C ALA A 385 -35.25 20.44 -10.00
N ILE A 386 -35.88 19.45 -10.65
CA ILE A 386 -37.13 19.64 -11.41
C ILE A 386 -38.24 20.13 -10.47
N GLU A 387 -38.42 19.46 -9.33
CA GLU A 387 -39.43 19.84 -8.34
C GLU A 387 -39.19 21.26 -7.79
N ALA A 388 -37.95 21.61 -7.46
CA ALA A 388 -37.60 22.95 -6.99
C ALA A 388 -37.87 24.04 -8.06
N ASN A 389 -37.58 23.73 -9.33
CA ASN A 389 -37.90 24.62 -10.45
C ASN A 389 -39.40 24.80 -10.66
N MET A 390 -40.21 23.77 -10.43
CA MET A 390 -41.67 23.85 -10.52
C MET A 390 -42.27 24.74 -9.42
N GLU A 391 -41.72 24.69 -8.20
CA GLU A 391 -42.15 25.55 -7.09
C GLU A 391 -41.97 27.03 -7.45
N ARG A 392 -40.84 27.41 -8.05
CA ARG A 392 -40.62 28.79 -8.53
C ARG A 392 -41.59 29.23 -9.62
N GLN A 393 -41.95 28.34 -10.55
CA GLN A 393 -42.88 28.68 -11.64
C GLN A 393 -44.30 28.99 -11.14
N GLN A 394 -44.68 28.51 -9.95
CA GLN A 394 -45.97 28.86 -9.34
C GLN A 394 -46.01 30.32 -8.87
N ASP A 395 -44.88 30.88 -8.44
CA ASP A 395 -44.77 32.27 -7.95
C ASP A 395 -44.45 33.28 -9.05
N VAL A 396 -43.80 32.86 -10.14
CA VAL A 396 -43.35 33.76 -11.22
C VAL A 396 -43.87 33.27 -12.57
N SER A 397 -44.86 33.98 -13.13
CA SER A 397 -45.39 33.74 -14.48
C SER A 397 -44.41 34.21 -15.56
N SER A 398 -43.30 33.49 -15.73
CA SER A 398 -42.34 33.73 -16.82
C SER A 398 -42.59 32.77 -17.99
N PRO A 399 -42.53 33.22 -19.26
CA PRO A 399 -42.78 32.38 -20.43
C PRO A 399 -41.63 31.45 -20.81
N GLU A 400 -40.42 31.64 -20.26
CA GLU A 400 -39.26 30.79 -20.58
C GLU A 400 -39.17 29.52 -19.70
N PRO A 401 -38.72 28.38 -20.25
CA PRO A 401 -38.48 27.17 -19.47
C PRO A 401 -37.33 27.39 -18.47
N THR A 402 -37.50 26.89 -17.25
CA THR A 402 -36.43 26.91 -16.25
C THR A 402 -35.34 25.91 -16.61
N LYS A 403 -34.11 26.11 -16.12
CA LYS A 403 -32.93 25.34 -16.51
C LYS A 403 -32.38 24.55 -15.33
N ILE A 404 -31.85 23.37 -15.61
CA ILE A 404 -31.01 22.58 -14.70
C ILE A 404 -29.67 22.43 -15.39
N ARG A 405 -28.58 22.87 -14.75
CA ARG A 405 -27.23 22.72 -15.30
C ARG A 405 -26.53 21.55 -14.61
N ILE A 406 -25.96 20.64 -15.40
CA ILE A 406 -25.18 19.52 -14.88
C ILE A 406 -23.76 19.66 -15.38
N ARG A 407 -22.82 20.00 -14.49
CA ARG A 407 -21.44 20.28 -14.84
C ARG A 407 -20.51 19.19 -14.34
N THR A 408 -19.56 18.76 -15.17
CA THR A 408 -18.38 18.00 -14.72
C THR A 408 -17.13 18.87 -14.79
N CYS A 409 -16.26 18.77 -13.79
CA CYS A 409 -14.94 19.40 -13.85
C CYS A 409 -13.93 18.71 -12.94
N ILE A 410 -12.64 18.96 -13.17
CA ILE A 410 -11.56 18.62 -12.25
C ILE A 410 -11.08 19.93 -11.62
N ASN A 411 -11.04 20.01 -10.30
CA ASN A 411 -10.62 21.23 -9.60
C ASN A 411 -9.08 21.32 -9.47
N CYS A 412 -8.59 22.43 -8.90
CA CYS A 412 -7.16 22.65 -8.67
C CYS A 412 -6.51 21.65 -7.69
N GLU A 413 -7.30 20.98 -6.86
CA GLU A 413 -6.88 19.92 -5.95
C GLU A 413 -6.90 18.52 -6.61
N ASN A 414 -7.15 18.46 -7.92
CA ASN A 414 -7.28 17.24 -8.73
C ASN A 414 -8.47 16.35 -8.30
N GLU A 415 -9.45 16.92 -7.61
CA GLU A 415 -10.71 16.26 -7.31
C GLU A 415 -11.65 16.34 -8.52
N THR A 416 -12.41 15.28 -8.74
CA THR A 416 -13.44 15.23 -9.78
C THR A 416 -14.79 15.65 -9.20
N LEU A 417 -15.46 16.60 -9.84
CA LEU A 417 -16.71 17.19 -9.38
C LEU A 417 -17.86 16.89 -10.36
N ILE A 418 -19.04 16.60 -9.82
CA ILE A 418 -20.33 16.68 -10.52
C ILE A 418 -21.18 17.72 -9.79
N GLU A 419 -21.59 18.77 -10.49
CA GLU A 419 -22.44 19.82 -9.94
C GLU A 419 -23.80 19.82 -10.66
N VAL A 420 -24.89 19.66 -9.89
CA VAL A 420 -26.27 19.78 -10.38
C VAL A 420 -26.85 21.07 -9.80
N THR A 421 -27.08 22.05 -10.67
CA THR A 421 -27.57 23.38 -10.29
C THR A 421 -28.99 23.59 -10.78
N ASP A 422 -29.89 23.93 -9.87
CA ASP A 422 -31.27 24.31 -10.17
C ASP A 422 -31.47 25.83 -10.16
N GLN A 423 -32.70 26.24 -10.49
CA GLN A 423 -33.17 27.61 -10.46
C GLN A 423 -34.40 27.74 -9.55
N GLY A 424 -34.55 26.85 -8.57
CA GLY A 424 -35.67 26.85 -7.63
C GLY A 424 -35.58 28.00 -6.60
N PRO A 425 -36.36 27.93 -5.52
CA PRO A 425 -36.35 28.94 -4.45
C PRO A 425 -35.08 28.89 -3.57
N GLY A 426 -34.24 27.85 -3.72
CA GLY A 426 -33.06 27.66 -2.89
C GLY A 426 -33.39 27.22 -1.46
N LEU A 427 -32.37 27.23 -0.59
CA LEU A 427 -32.48 26.96 0.84
C LEU A 427 -31.62 27.98 1.61
N ASP A 428 -32.04 28.32 2.83
CA ASP A 428 -31.23 29.10 3.76
C ASP A 428 -30.10 28.24 4.37
N GLU A 429 -29.17 28.87 5.10
CA GLU A 429 -28.03 28.13 5.67
C GLU A 429 -28.45 27.02 6.64
N GLN A 430 -29.58 27.19 7.34
CA GLN A 430 -30.11 26.17 8.23
C GLN A 430 -30.66 24.98 7.45
N GLY A 431 -31.40 25.24 6.36
CA GLY A 431 -31.89 24.24 5.42
C GLY A 431 -30.76 23.45 4.77
N ILE A 432 -29.68 24.10 4.34
CA ILE A 432 -28.50 23.44 3.75
C ILE A 432 -27.82 22.49 4.76
N ARG A 433 -27.71 22.88 6.03
CA ARG A 433 -27.13 22.02 7.07
C ARG A 433 -27.99 20.80 7.37
N GLN A 434 -29.30 20.91 7.26
CA GLN A 434 -30.25 19.86 7.63
C GLN A 434 -30.70 19.00 6.44
N MET A 435 -30.56 19.45 5.19
CA MET A 435 -31.12 18.77 4.00
C MET A 435 -30.65 17.34 3.76
N PHE A 436 -29.52 16.96 4.34
CA PHE A 436 -28.97 15.62 4.23
C PHE A 436 -29.24 14.74 5.46
N GLN A 437 -29.87 15.30 6.51
CA GLN A 437 -30.36 14.52 7.62
C GLN A 437 -31.51 13.63 7.14
N PRO A 438 -31.54 12.34 7.52
CA PRO A 438 -32.69 11.49 7.22
C PRO A 438 -33.99 12.13 7.70
N PHE A 439 -35.03 12.07 6.87
CA PHE A 439 -36.39 12.56 7.15
C PHE A 439 -36.55 14.09 7.21
N TYR A 440 -35.49 14.85 6.94
CA TYR A 440 -35.61 16.29 6.76
C TYR A 440 -36.14 16.62 5.36
N THR A 441 -37.23 17.38 5.29
CA THR A 441 -37.88 17.78 4.04
C THR A 441 -38.67 19.07 4.24
N SER A 442 -38.52 20.03 3.33
CA SER A 442 -39.39 21.21 3.23
C SER A 442 -40.69 20.92 2.47
N LYS A 443 -40.77 19.75 1.80
CA LYS A 443 -41.88 19.40 0.91
C LYS A 443 -43.00 18.69 1.69
N PRO A 444 -44.28 19.09 1.54
CA PRO A 444 -45.42 18.50 2.27
C PRO A 444 -45.65 17.01 2.02
N GLN A 445 -45.00 16.46 0.98
CA GLN A 445 -45.21 15.11 0.47
C GLN A 445 -43.89 14.32 0.35
N GLY A 446 -42.77 14.93 0.74
CA GLY A 446 -41.44 14.33 0.65
C GLY A 446 -41.09 13.58 1.92
N LEU A 447 -40.50 12.40 1.76
CA LEU A 447 -40.01 11.55 2.85
C LEU A 447 -38.76 12.08 3.56
N GLY A 448 -38.03 13.03 2.96
CA GLY A 448 -36.71 13.47 3.45
C GLY A 448 -35.60 12.41 3.41
N LEU A 449 -35.79 11.30 2.68
CA LEU A 449 -34.83 10.19 2.61
C LEU A 449 -33.93 10.19 1.36
N GLY A 450 -34.30 10.93 0.32
CA GLY A 450 -33.60 10.87 -0.97
C GLY A 450 -32.18 11.40 -0.91
N LEU A 451 -31.99 12.57 -0.29
CA LEU A 451 -30.69 13.24 -0.19
C LEU A 451 -29.74 12.56 0.81
N SER A 452 -30.26 12.02 1.91
CA SER A 452 -29.45 11.24 2.86
C SER A 452 -28.96 9.93 2.22
N MET A 453 -29.81 9.24 1.45
CA MET A 453 -29.39 8.07 0.67
C MET A 453 -28.36 8.43 -0.40
N SER A 454 -28.56 9.55 -1.07
CA SER A 454 -27.61 10.04 -2.08
C SER A 454 -26.23 10.31 -1.46
N ARG A 455 -26.20 10.95 -0.29
CA ARG A 455 -24.96 11.18 0.47
C ARG A 455 -24.27 9.86 0.84
N SER A 456 -24.99 8.90 1.42
CA SER A 456 -24.40 7.61 1.79
C SER A 456 -23.87 6.80 0.59
N ILE A 457 -24.51 6.91 -0.58
CA ILE A 457 -24.00 6.26 -1.81
C ILE A 457 -22.70 6.93 -2.27
N ILE A 458 -22.65 8.26 -2.32
CA ILE A 458 -21.47 9.02 -2.73
C ILE A 458 -20.29 8.80 -1.77
N GLU A 459 -20.53 8.86 -0.45
CA GLU A 459 -19.55 8.50 0.58
C GLU A 459 -19.10 7.06 0.45
N GLY A 460 -20.02 6.17 0.05
CA GLY A 460 -19.74 4.77 -0.24
C GLY A 460 -18.79 4.54 -1.42
N PHE A 461 -18.55 5.54 -2.26
CA PHE A 461 -17.54 5.58 -3.33
C PHE A 461 -16.27 6.36 -2.93
N GLY A 462 -16.17 6.80 -1.67
CA GLY A 462 -15.07 7.64 -1.18
C GLY A 462 -15.22 9.12 -1.53
N GLY A 463 -16.41 9.55 -2.00
CA GLY A 463 -16.70 10.95 -2.30
C GLY A 463 -17.44 11.68 -1.18
N PHE A 464 -17.81 12.93 -1.45
CA PHE A 464 -18.59 13.79 -0.55
C PHE A 464 -19.74 14.45 -1.32
N LEU A 465 -20.91 14.54 -0.71
CA LEU A 465 -22.07 15.26 -1.27
C LEU A 465 -22.38 16.49 -0.43
N ASP A 466 -22.25 17.66 -1.05
CA ASP A 466 -22.44 18.97 -0.42
C ASP A 466 -23.43 19.84 -1.22
N ALA A 467 -23.85 20.97 -0.64
CA ALA A 467 -24.75 21.92 -1.28
C ALA A 467 -24.32 23.37 -1.03
N ARG A 468 -24.51 24.24 -2.03
CA ARG A 468 -24.30 25.69 -1.92
C ARG A 468 -25.44 26.47 -2.58
N PRO A 469 -25.73 27.70 -2.13
CA PRO A 469 -26.62 28.59 -2.88
C PRO A 469 -26.05 28.86 -4.28
N ALA A 470 -26.91 28.85 -5.29
CA ALA A 470 -26.53 29.18 -6.66
C ALA A 470 -26.77 30.66 -6.94
N ASP A 471 -25.94 31.27 -7.80
CA ASP A 471 -26.08 32.68 -8.22
C ASP A 471 -27.42 32.96 -8.93
N THR A 472 -28.10 31.90 -9.40
CA THR A 472 -29.43 31.92 -10.01
C THR A 472 -30.59 32.04 -9.00
N GLY A 473 -30.27 32.04 -7.69
CA GLY A 473 -31.23 31.97 -6.58
C GLY A 473 -31.67 30.56 -6.18
N GLY A 474 -31.26 29.53 -6.94
CA GLY A 474 -31.54 28.13 -6.65
C GLY A 474 -30.47 27.47 -5.77
N LEU A 475 -30.37 26.14 -5.87
CA LEU A 475 -29.38 25.34 -5.15
C LEU A 475 -28.42 24.64 -6.11
N ALA A 476 -27.15 24.54 -5.71
CA ALA A 476 -26.15 23.73 -6.40
C ALA A 476 -25.72 22.57 -5.49
N LEU A 477 -26.01 21.34 -5.93
CA LEU A 477 -25.61 20.10 -5.27
C LEU A 477 -24.34 19.56 -5.91
N ILE A 478 -23.32 19.30 -5.09
CA ILE A 478 -21.96 19.00 -5.56
C ILE A 478 -21.53 17.63 -5.02
N CYS A 479 -21.36 16.67 -5.92
CA CYS A 479 -20.64 15.43 -5.64
C CYS A 479 -19.14 15.66 -5.89
N ARG A 480 -18.30 15.45 -4.88
CA ARG A 480 -16.83 15.51 -5.00
C ARG A 480 -16.24 14.12 -4.86
N PHE A 481 -15.31 13.76 -5.72
CA PHE A 481 -14.56 12.52 -5.64
C PHE A 481 -13.07 12.84 -5.57
N PRO A 482 -12.32 12.22 -4.64
CA PRO A 482 -10.88 12.42 -4.55
C PRO A 482 -10.20 11.97 -5.84
N ALA A 483 -9.04 12.54 -6.12
CA ALA A 483 -8.20 12.10 -7.23
C ALA A 483 -8.07 10.56 -7.20
N ALA A 484 -8.35 9.89 -8.33
CA ALA A 484 -7.91 8.51 -8.48
C ALA A 484 -6.42 8.46 -8.13
N PRO A 485 -5.93 7.46 -7.36
CA PRO A 485 -4.51 7.34 -7.04
C PRO A 485 -3.71 7.17 -8.33
N GLY A 486 -3.38 8.29 -8.94
CA GLY A 486 -2.66 8.42 -10.18
C GLY A 486 -1.19 8.53 -9.86
N ASN A 487 -0.47 7.49 -10.25
CA ASN A 487 0.95 7.41 -10.56
C ASN A 487 1.70 8.76 -10.45
N LYS A 488 2.18 9.09 -9.24
CA LYS A 488 3.09 10.22 -9.02
C LYS A 488 4.44 9.89 -9.65
N ASN A 489 4.62 10.17 -10.94
CA ASN A 489 5.85 10.74 -11.52
C ASN A 489 5.82 10.66 -13.04
N LYS A 490 5.49 11.78 -13.67
CA LYS A 490 6.17 12.28 -14.87
C LYS A 490 5.61 13.66 -15.19
N THR A 491 6.31 14.69 -14.70
CA THR A 491 6.67 15.94 -15.39
C THR A 491 6.81 17.10 -14.40
N SER A 492 8.05 17.45 -14.04
CA SER A 492 8.56 18.81 -14.26
C SER A 492 10.05 18.85 -13.88
N ASN A 493 10.90 18.69 -14.89
CA ASN A 493 12.22 19.32 -14.87
C ASN A 493 12.58 19.63 -16.33
N ARG A 494 11.96 20.68 -16.86
CA ARG A 494 12.49 21.40 -18.02
C ARG A 494 13.15 22.65 -17.46
N THR A 495 14.43 22.50 -17.14
CA THR A 495 15.28 23.61 -16.73
C THR A 495 15.47 24.55 -17.92
N GLU A 496 15.19 25.82 -17.65
CA GLU A 496 15.47 26.97 -18.49
C GLU A 496 16.91 26.95 -18.98
N THR A 497 17.10 26.99 -20.30
CA THR A 497 18.39 27.36 -20.89
C THR A 497 18.36 28.87 -21.05
N ARG A 498 19.10 29.56 -20.16
CA ARG A 498 19.46 30.97 -20.29
C ARG A 498 20.29 31.14 -21.56
N THR A 499 19.82 31.98 -22.47
CA THR A 499 20.65 32.69 -23.43
C THR A 499 21.25 33.89 -22.72
N ASP A 500 22.56 33.88 -22.51
CA ASP A 500 23.39 35.06 -22.39
C ASP A 500 24.73 34.74 -23.09
N ASP A 501 25.16 35.71 -23.90
CA ASP A 501 26.35 35.83 -24.78
C ASP A 501 26.41 35.08 -26.12
#